data_AF-A0AB38A055-F1
#
_entry.id   AF-A0AB38A055-F1
#
_cell.length_a   1.000
_cell.length_b   1.000
_cell.length_c   1.000
_cell.angle_alpha   90.00
_cell.angle_beta   90.00
_cell.angle_gamma   90.00
#
_symmetry.space_group_name_H-M   'P 1'
#
loop_
_entity.id
_entity.type
_entity.pdbx_description
1 polymer ?
#
loop_
_entity_poly.entity_id
_entity_poly.type
_entity_poly.pdbx_seq_one_letter_code
_entity_poly.pdbx_strand_id
1 'polypeptide(L)'
;MIKNNKHRCTFFFTMTMLFIFSGCGSSNDEAASSSDPEAIRESQISELESSDLIGNVEAYAVIQGLLAEGQAPIPAKIFIIENDESVEEGAREKYVYSPHYLDLPEELQAKSDSEMNVLVKLRRYYMETGTYSNEGIAYTRYVQITIMDRAAGTIIHEETMIGSAPFSISEDQSAGYGYVPEYQVLEKILAYFGYAEE
;
A
#
# COMPACT_ATOMS: atom_id res chain seq x y z
N MET A 1 0.70 55.10 8.28
CA MET A 1 -0.70 55.10 7.80
C MET A 1 -1.12 53.65 7.59
N ILE A 2 -2.05 53.17 8.42
CA ILE A 2 -2.58 51.79 8.40
C ILE A 2 -3.84 51.75 7.53
N LYS A 3 -3.96 50.73 6.67
CA LYS A 3 -5.19 50.17 6.05
C LYS A 3 -4.74 48.97 5.19
N ASN A 4 -5.40 47.81 5.14
CA ASN A 4 -6.66 47.39 5.70
C ASN A 4 -6.66 45.84 5.72
N ASN A 5 -7.25 45.28 6.77
CA ASN A 5 -7.36 43.86 7.07
C ASN A 5 -8.71 43.33 6.54
N LYS A 6 -8.79 42.11 5.99
CA LYS A 6 -10.04 41.33 5.92
C LYS A 6 -9.79 39.85 5.60
N HIS A 7 -9.47 39.10 6.64
CA HIS A 7 -9.83 37.68 6.74
C HIS A 7 -11.37 37.54 6.83
N ARG A 8 -11.92 36.57 6.11
CA ARG A 8 -13.20 35.91 6.46
C ARG A 8 -13.11 34.43 6.13
N CYS A 9 -12.84 33.63 7.16
CA CYS A 9 -13.25 32.22 7.23
C CYS A 9 -14.76 32.15 7.32
N THR A 10 -15.38 31.21 6.59
CA THR A 10 -16.79 30.85 6.80
C THR A 10 -16.87 29.34 6.96
N PHE A 11 -16.98 28.92 8.22
CA PHE A 11 -17.52 27.64 8.65
C PHE A 11 -18.99 27.56 8.24
N PHE A 12 -19.44 26.44 7.67
CA PHE A 12 -20.85 26.09 7.62
C PHE A 12 -21.04 24.66 8.11
N PHE A 13 -21.61 24.57 9.32
CA PHE A 13 -22.24 23.40 9.89
C PHE A 13 -23.73 23.55 9.61
N THR A 14 -24.35 22.60 8.90
CA THR A 14 -25.82 22.44 8.94
C THR A 14 -26.19 20.97 8.87
N MET A 15 -26.57 20.47 10.04
CA MET A 15 -27.29 19.23 10.29
C MET A 15 -28.78 19.62 10.39
N THR A 16 -29.66 19.07 9.55
CA THR A 16 -31.09 19.03 9.84
C THR A 16 -31.77 17.83 9.19
N MET A 17 -32.47 17.07 10.02
CA MET A 17 -33.28 15.90 9.75
C MET A 17 -34.70 16.27 9.27
N LEU A 18 -35.32 15.29 8.60
CA LEU A 18 -36.76 15.02 8.47
C LEU A 18 -37.65 15.98 7.65
N PHE A 19 -38.11 15.52 6.48
CA PHE A 19 -39.51 15.69 6.05
C PHE A 19 -40.02 14.42 5.35
N ILE A 20 -41.18 13.95 5.81
CA ILE A 20 -41.97 12.85 5.28
C ILE A 20 -42.85 13.39 4.16
N PHE A 21 -42.84 12.79 2.97
CA PHE A 21 -43.95 12.84 2.03
C PHE A 21 -44.09 11.51 1.28
N SER A 22 -45.25 10.87 1.46
CA SER A 22 -45.73 9.75 0.65
C SER A 22 -46.27 10.25 -0.69
N GLY A 23 -46.00 9.55 -1.79
CA GLY A 23 -46.69 9.79 -3.07
C GLY A 23 -46.08 9.09 -4.28
N CYS A 24 -46.76 8.03 -4.72
CA CYS A 24 -46.59 7.21 -5.94
C CYS A 24 -45.89 7.82 -7.16
N GLY A 25 -45.09 6.98 -7.84
CA GLY A 25 -45.15 6.89 -9.30
C GLY A 25 -43.83 6.64 -10.01
N SER A 26 -43.81 5.54 -10.75
CA SER A 26 -42.98 5.26 -11.93
C SER A 26 -41.62 4.59 -11.70
N SER A 27 -41.53 3.43 -12.35
CA SER A 27 -40.36 2.58 -12.54
C SER A 27 -39.13 3.38 -12.98
N ASN A 28 -38.09 3.28 -12.17
CA ASN A 28 -36.74 3.07 -12.63
C ASN A 28 -36.17 2.08 -11.62
N ASP A 29 -36.03 0.81 -12.02
CA ASP A 29 -35.03 -0.06 -11.42
C ASP A 29 -33.67 0.52 -11.83
N GLU A 30 -33.31 1.66 -11.23
CA GLU A 30 -31.91 1.94 -10.99
C GLU A 30 -31.50 0.87 -10.00
N ALA A 31 -30.91 -0.20 -10.53
CA ALA A 31 -30.06 -1.08 -9.77
C ALA A 31 -29.14 -0.17 -8.97
N ALA A 32 -29.48 0.02 -7.70
CA ALA A 32 -28.55 0.53 -6.73
C ALA A 32 -27.37 -0.42 -6.84
N SER A 33 -26.31 0.05 -7.50
CA SER A 33 -25.00 -0.55 -7.39
C SER A 33 -24.66 -0.42 -5.91
N SER A 34 -25.14 -1.39 -5.13
CA SER A 34 -24.61 -1.63 -3.80
C SER A 34 -23.16 -1.94 -4.08
N SER A 35 -22.34 -0.92 -3.86
CA SER A 35 -20.90 -0.98 -3.91
C SER A 35 -20.47 -1.78 -2.69
N ASP A 36 -20.88 -3.04 -2.67
CA ASP A 36 -20.44 -4.01 -1.69
C ASP A 36 -18.94 -4.12 -1.90
N PRO A 37 -18.13 -3.67 -0.93
CA PRO A 37 -16.68 -3.67 -1.05
C PRO A 37 -16.16 -5.09 -1.35
N GLU A 38 -16.86 -6.12 -0.89
CA GLU A 38 -16.53 -7.50 -1.22
C GLU A 38 -16.80 -7.82 -2.69
N ALA A 39 -17.96 -7.42 -3.24
CA ALA A 39 -18.28 -7.67 -4.64
C ALA A 39 -17.33 -6.94 -5.62
N ILE A 40 -16.89 -5.73 -5.27
CA ILE A 40 -15.87 -4.99 -6.04
C ILE A 40 -14.52 -5.70 -5.95
N ARG A 41 -14.14 -6.18 -4.76
CA ARG A 41 -12.91 -6.94 -4.52
C ARG A 41 -12.88 -8.26 -5.31
N GLU A 42 -13.94 -9.06 -5.22
CA GLU A 42 -14.08 -10.32 -5.96
C GLU A 42 -14.06 -10.10 -7.49
N SER A 43 -14.71 -9.04 -7.98
CA SER A 43 -14.67 -8.67 -9.40
C SER A 43 -13.26 -8.31 -9.88
N GLN A 44 -12.50 -7.56 -9.08
CA GLN A 44 -11.11 -7.22 -9.41
C GLN A 44 -10.19 -8.44 -9.45
N ILE A 45 -10.43 -9.43 -8.59
CA ILE A 45 -9.64 -10.67 -8.55
C ILE A 45 -9.93 -11.56 -9.77
N SER A 46 -11.20 -11.65 -10.19
CA SER A 46 -11.63 -12.52 -11.30
C SER A 46 -11.18 -12.05 -12.68
N GLU A 47 -11.02 -10.74 -12.91
CA GLU A 47 -10.53 -10.21 -14.19
C GLU A 47 -9.05 -10.53 -14.47
N LEU A 48 -8.30 -11.00 -13.46
CA LEU A 48 -6.85 -11.22 -13.53
C LEU A 48 -6.45 -12.65 -13.94
N GLU A 49 -7.42 -13.58 -13.98
CA GLU A 49 -7.19 -15.03 -14.16
C GLU A 49 -6.70 -15.47 -15.56
N SER A 50 -6.32 -14.56 -16.46
CA SER A 50 -5.95 -14.89 -17.85
C SER A 50 -4.69 -14.22 -18.42
N SER A 51 -3.94 -13.45 -17.62
CA SER A 51 -2.81 -12.64 -18.11
C SER A 51 -1.49 -12.88 -17.36
N ASP A 52 -0.39 -12.45 -17.99
CA ASP A 52 0.98 -12.45 -17.43
C ASP A 52 1.05 -11.59 -16.16
N LEU A 53 1.64 -12.13 -15.09
CA LEU A 53 1.77 -11.48 -13.77
C LEU A 53 2.37 -10.07 -13.89
N ILE A 54 3.38 -9.91 -14.74
CA ILE A 54 4.07 -8.63 -14.92
C ILE A 54 3.16 -7.61 -15.61
N GLY A 55 2.31 -8.05 -16.55
CA GLY A 55 1.36 -7.19 -17.25
C GLY A 55 0.25 -6.63 -16.36
N ASN A 56 0.01 -7.26 -15.21
CA ASN A 56 -1.10 -6.96 -14.30
C ASN A 56 -0.69 -6.21 -13.02
N VAL A 57 0.57 -5.78 -12.88
CA VAL A 57 1.09 -5.16 -11.65
C VAL A 57 0.20 -4.01 -11.15
N GLU A 58 -0.28 -3.14 -12.05
CA GLU A 58 -1.18 -2.04 -11.69
C GLU A 58 -2.54 -2.52 -11.15
N ALA A 59 -3.05 -3.64 -11.66
CA ALA A 59 -4.30 -4.21 -11.19
C ALA A 59 -4.14 -4.90 -9.82
N TYR A 60 -3.02 -5.59 -9.59
CA TYR A 60 -2.71 -6.12 -8.25
C TYR A 60 -2.49 -5.00 -7.22
N ALA A 61 -1.92 -3.88 -7.65
CA ALA A 61 -1.66 -2.74 -6.79
C ALA A 61 -2.91 -2.12 -6.17
N VAL A 62 -4.04 -2.14 -6.88
CA VAL A 62 -5.30 -1.58 -6.38
C VAL A 62 -6.08 -2.54 -5.48
N ILE A 63 -5.68 -3.82 -5.40
CA ILE A 63 -6.33 -4.78 -4.51
C ILE A 63 -6.17 -4.33 -3.06
N GLN A 64 -7.30 -4.22 -2.37
CA GLN A 64 -7.39 -3.93 -0.94
C GLN A 64 -7.97 -5.13 -0.22
N GLY A 65 -7.54 -5.34 1.01
CA GLY A 65 -8.06 -6.39 1.88
C GLY A 65 -8.36 -5.83 3.26
N LEU A 66 -9.28 -6.47 3.96
CA LEU A 66 -9.49 -6.22 5.38
C LEU A 66 -8.42 -6.96 6.18
N LEU A 67 -7.91 -6.32 7.23
CA LEU A 67 -7.00 -6.98 8.16
C LEU A 67 -7.75 -8.09 8.89
N ALA A 68 -7.36 -9.32 8.60
CA ALA A 68 -7.85 -10.52 9.26
C ALA A 68 -6.62 -11.39 9.49
N GLU A 69 -5.96 -11.18 10.63
CA GLU A 69 -4.78 -11.96 11.03
C GLU A 69 -5.07 -13.45 10.86
N GLY A 70 -4.24 -14.10 10.06
CA GLY A 70 -4.47 -15.45 9.58
C GLY A 70 -3.17 -16.16 9.26
N GLN A 71 -3.26 -17.45 8.98
CA GLN A 71 -2.11 -18.21 8.51
C GLN A 71 -1.99 -18.08 6.99
N ALA A 72 -0.75 -18.08 6.51
CA ALA A 72 -0.48 -18.16 5.08
C ALA A 72 -1.10 -19.44 4.48
N PRO A 73 -1.61 -19.37 3.23
CA PRO A 73 -1.96 -20.56 2.47
C PRO A 73 -0.78 -21.53 2.37
N ILE A 74 -1.06 -22.84 2.46
CA ILE A 74 -0.05 -23.89 2.31
C ILE A 74 -0.48 -24.84 1.17
N PRO A 75 0.29 -24.99 0.08
CA PRO A 75 1.53 -24.25 -0.23
C PRO A 75 1.27 -22.80 -0.63
N ALA A 76 2.21 -21.91 -0.31
CA ALA A 76 2.17 -20.51 -0.75
C ALA A 76 2.86 -20.33 -2.11
N LYS A 77 2.23 -19.53 -2.97
CA LYS A 77 2.72 -19.08 -4.27
C LYS A 77 2.58 -17.57 -4.34
N ILE A 78 3.71 -16.90 -4.29
CA ILE A 78 3.85 -15.49 -3.99
C ILE A 78 4.20 -14.71 -5.25
N PHE A 79 3.57 -13.55 -5.40
CA PHE A 79 4.02 -12.47 -6.27
C PHE A 79 4.28 -11.21 -5.44
N ILE A 80 5.38 -10.50 -5.73
CA ILE A 80 5.76 -9.28 -5.01
C ILE A 80 5.62 -8.08 -5.94
N ILE A 81 4.83 -7.10 -5.49
CA ILE A 81 4.76 -5.78 -6.11
C ILE A 81 5.31 -4.71 -5.18
N GLU A 82 5.96 -3.71 -5.74
CA GLU A 82 6.60 -2.64 -5.00
C GLU A 82 6.14 -1.27 -5.49
N ASN A 83 5.75 -0.42 -4.55
CA ASN A 83 5.52 1.00 -4.73
C ASN A 83 6.60 1.78 -3.99
N ASP A 84 7.51 2.40 -4.74
CA ASP A 84 8.50 3.30 -4.17
C ASP A 84 8.04 4.76 -4.34
N GLU A 85 7.39 5.28 -3.30
CA GLU A 85 6.94 6.67 -3.21
C GLU A 85 8.09 7.65 -2.92
N SER A 86 9.31 7.14 -2.73
CA SER A 86 10.49 8.00 -2.55
C SER A 86 11.08 8.54 -3.85
N VAL A 87 10.60 8.07 -4.99
CA VAL A 87 10.98 8.61 -6.30
C VAL A 87 10.36 10.00 -6.44
N GLU A 88 11.18 10.99 -6.80
CA GLU A 88 10.92 12.44 -6.74
C GLU A 88 9.50 12.92 -7.04
N GLU A 89 9.12 14.03 -6.41
CA GLU A 89 7.86 14.76 -6.57
C GLU A 89 7.50 14.95 -8.06
N GLY A 90 6.49 14.20 -8.54
CA GLY A 90 6.08 14.17 -9.94
C GLY A 90 6.22 12.82 -10.63
N ALA A 91 6.91 11.84 -10.02
CA ALA A 91 6.76 10.44 -10.37
C ALA A 91 5.33 9.99 -9.98
N ARG A 92 4.54 9.54 -10.96
CA ARG A 92 3.26 8.89 -10.67
C ARG A 92 3.52 7.68 -9.78
N GLU A 93 2.55 7.30 -8.92
CA GLU A 93 2.55 5.96 -8.29
C GLU A 93 2.86 4.93 -9.36
N LYS A 94 4.06 4.34 -9.30
CA LYS A 94 4.52 3.39 -10.29
C LYS A 94 4.82 2.10 -9.55
N TYR A 95 3.81 1.26 -9.50
CA TYR A 95 3.96 -0.10 -9.02
C TYR A 95 4.84 -0.85 -10.01
N VAL A 96 5.87 -1.51 -9.49
CA VAL A 96 6.80 -2.33 -10.28
C VAL A 96 6.91 -3.72 -9.69
N TYR A 97 7.34 -4.65 -10.53
CA TYR A 97 7.78 -5.96 -10.10
C TYR A 97 9.08 -5.84 -9.30
N SER A 98 9.04 -6.32 -8.06
CA SER A 98 10.11 -6.08 -7.08
C SER A 98 11.33 -7.00 -7.33
N PRO A 99 12.58 -6.51 -7.23
CA PRO A 99 13.77 -7.36 -7.37
C PRO A 99 13.83 -8.47 -6.31
N HIS A 100 13.24 -8.24 -5.12
CA HIS A 100 13.10 -9.22 -4.02
C HIS A 100 12.48 -10.54 -4.47
N TYR A 101 11.62 -10.49 -5.48
CA TYR A 101 11.01 -11.70 -6.02
C TYR A 101 12.06 -12.67 -6.58
N LEU A 102 13.09 -12.16 -7.27
CA LEU A 102 14.08 -12.99 -7.96
C LEU A 102 14.95 -13.79 -6.97
N ASP A 103 15.01 -13.33 -5.73
CA ASP A 103 15.77 -13.94 -4.63
C ASP A 103 14.91 -14.89 -3.76
N LEU A 104 13.63 -15.08 -4.08
CA LEU A 104 12.77 -16.04 -3.38
C LEU A 104 13.13 -17.49 -3.77
N PRO A 105 12.92 -18.48 -2.87
CA PRO A 105 12.93 -19.90 -3.24
C PRO A 105 11.94 -20.23 -4.37
N GLU A 106 12.31 -21.13 -5.28
CA GLU A 106 11.48 -21.48 -6.45
C GLU A 106 10.11 -22.06 -6.04
N GLU A 107 10.05 -22.74 -4.89
CA GLU A 107 8.82 -23.28 -4.33
C GLU A 107 7.82 -22.18 -3.98
N LEU A 108 8.30 -21.02 -3.53
CA LEU A 108 7.48 -19.87 -3.17
C LEU A 108 7.10 -18.99 -4.37
N GLN A 109 7.91 -18.97 -5.42
CA GLN A 109 7.66 -18.10 -6.57
C GLN A 109 6.42 -18.55 -7.37
N ALA A 110 5.52 -17.61 -7.65
CA ALA A 110 4.38 -17.80 -8.55
C ALA A 110 4.77 -17.53 -10.02
N LYS A 111 4.73 -18.56 -10.86
CA LYS A 111 5.08 -18.52 -12.29
C LYS A 111 3.95 -18.02 -13.20
N SER A 112 2.71 -18.03 -12.72
CA SER A 112 1.53 -17.54 -13.43
C SER A 112 0.48 -17.03 -12.46
N ASP A 113 -0.47 -16.24 -12.97
CA ASP A 113 -1.60 -15.78 -12.18
C ASP A 113 -2.38 -16.94 -11.57
N SER A 114 -2.64 -18.00 -12.35
CA SER A 114 -3.42 -19.16 -11.89
C SER A 114 -2.81 -19.92 -10.70
N GLU A 115 -1.49 -19.84 -10.50
CA GLU A 115 -0.86 -20.48 -9.33
C GLU A 115 -0.66 -19.52 -8.16
N MET A 116 -0.65 -18.20 -8.39
CA MET A 116 -0.50 -17.19 -7.34
C MET A 116 -1.70 -17.22 -6.38
N ASN A 117 -1.43 -17.48 -5.11
CA ASN A 117 -2.41 -17.44 -4.03
C ASN A 117 -2.06 -16.43 -2.92
N VAL A 118 -0.88 -15.83 -2.99
CA VAL A 118 -0.44 -14.79 -2.05
C VAL A 118 0.14 -13.59 -2.81
N LEU A 119 -0.33 -12.39 -2.46
CA LEU A 119 0.21 -11.14 -2.96
C LEU A 119 0.96 -10.43 -1.83
N VAL A 120 2.22 -10.10 -2.06
CA VAL A 120 3.03 -9.26 -1.15
C VAL A 120 3.16 -7.88 -1.76
N LYS A 121 2.68 -6.86 -1.04
CA LYS A 121 2.78 -5.45 -1.43
C LYS A 121 3.84 -4.79 -0.56
N LEU A 122 4.85 -4.23 -1.19
CA LEU A 122 5.89 -3.43 -0.55
C LEU A 122 5.61 -1.96 -0.83
N ARG A 123 5.51 -1.15 0.22
CA ARG A 123 5.39 0.31 0.11
C ARG A 123 6.59 0.96 0.77
N ARG A 124 7.39 1.69 -0.02
CA ARG A 124 8.58 2.40 0.45
C ARG A 124 8.35 3.89 0.40
N TYR A 125 8.64 4.59 1.50
CA TYR A 125 8.45 6.04 1.60
C TYR A 125 9.38 6.65 2.64
N TYR A 126 9.60 7.96 2.58
CA TYR A 126 10.36 8.72 3.58
C TYR A 126 9.42 9.50 4.48
N MET A 127 9.71 9.52 5.79
CA MET A 127 9.07 10.44 6.73
C MET A 127 10.11 11.39 7.32
N GLU A 128 9.72 12.66 7.51
CA GLU A 128 10.51 13.59 8.31
C GLU A 128 10.54 13.12 9.77
N THR A 129 11.74 13.08 10.33
CA THR A 129 12.00 12.54 11.68
C THR A 129 12.70 13.54 12.58
N GLY A 130 13.17 14.67 12.04
CA GLY A 130 13.74 15.74 12.84
C GLY A 130 14.33 16.86 12.00
N THR A 131 14.79 17.89 12.69
CA THR A 131 15.52 19.03 12.12
C THR A 131 16.84 19.16 12.86
N TYR A 132 17.92 19.32 12.11
CA TYR A 132 19.26 19.53 12.65
C TYR A 132 19.49 21.02 12.96
N SER A 133 20.55 21.32 13.73
CA SER A 133 20.86 22.69 14.17
C SER A 133 21.21 23.65 13.02
N ASN A 134 21.55 23.13 11.84
CA ASN A 134 21.83 23.89 10.63
C ASN A 134 20.61 24.02 9.70
N GLU A 135 19.40 23.82 10.22
CA GLU A 135 18.13 23.83 9.47
C GLU A 135 17.98 22.69 8.43
N GLY A 136 18.90 21.73 8.39
CA GLY A 136 18.75 20.51 7.60
C GLY A 136 17.65 19.60 8.13
N ILE A 137 16.92 18.93 7.24
CA ILE A 137 15.81 18.02 7.60
C ILE A 137 16.32 16.57 7.62
N ALA A 138 15.95 15.80 8.65
CA ALA A 138 16.27 14.38 8.76
C ALA A 138 15.09 13.54 8.28
N TYR A 139 15.31 12.68 7.29
CA TYR A 139 14.31 11.73 6.82
C TYR A 139 14.71 10.30 7.18
N THR A 140 13.71 9.48 7.51
CA THR A 140 13.91 8.04 7.72
C THR A 140 13.07 7.27 6.70
N ARG A 141 13.68 6.27 6.05
CA ARG A 141 12.97 5.37 5.12
C ARG A 141 12.10 4.40 5.92
N TYR A 142 10.87 4.22 5.48
CA TYR A 142 9.94 3.22 5.95
C TYR A 142 9.68 2.22 4.83
N VAL A 143 9.55 0.94 5.20
CA VAL A 143 9.10 -0.12 4.29
C VAL A 143 7.93 -0.83 4.97
N GLN A 144 6.73 -0.65 4.43
CA GLN A 144 5.55 -1.40 4.85
C GLN A 144 5.44 -2.66 3.98
N ILE A 145 5.35 -3.80 4.65
CA ILE A 145 5.14 -5.13 4.06
C ILE A 145 3.69 -5.51 4.36
N THR A 146 2.89 -5.70 3.32
CA THR A 146 1.51 -6.19 3.43
C THR A 146 1.42 -7.52 2.70
N ILE A 147 1.03 -8.58 3.40
CA ILE A 147 0.84 -9.92 2.83
C ILE A 147 -0.64 -10.23 2.79
N MET A 148 -1.13 -10.58 1.61
CA MET A 148 -2.54 -10.82 1.35
C MET A 148 -2.78 -12.25 0.90
N ASP A 149 -3.78 -12.90 1.48
CA ASP A 149 -4.38 -14.13 0.94
C ASP A 149 -5.28 -13.72 -0.23
N ARG A 150 -4.96 -14.16 -1.44
CA ARG A 150 -5.73 -13.82 -2.63
C ARG A 150 -7.11 -14.46 -2.62
N ALA A 151 -7.23 -15.71 -2.17
CA ALA A 151 -8.48 -16.46 -2.20
C ALA A 151 -9.48 -15.92 -1.17
N ALA A 152 -8.99 -15.51 -0.01
CA ALA A 152 -9.82 -14.84 1.00
C ALA A 152 -9.98 -13.33 0.74
N GLY A 153 -9.06 -12.74 -0.02
CA GLY A 153 -8.94 -11.29 -0.22
C GLY A 153 -8.74 -10.51 1.08
N THR A 154 -7.99 -11.08 2.02
CA THR A 154 -7.72 -10.49 3.33
C THR A 154 -6.23 -10.21 3.51
N ILE A 155 -5.89 -9.22 4.33
CA ILE A 155 -4.52 -9.00 4.79
C ILE A 155 -4.28 -9.96 5.95
N ILE A 156 -3.32 -10.87 5.78
CA ILE A 156 -2.96 -11.90 6.76
C ILE A 156 -1.73 -11.52 7.59
N HIS A 157 -0.92 -10.58 7.10
CA HIS A 157 0.21 -10.01 7.83
C HIS A 157 0.49 -8.58 7.37
N GLU A 158 0.83 -7.72 8.33
CA GLU A 158 1.33 -6.38 8.08
C GLU A 158 2.48 -6.07 9.03
N GLU A 159 3.59 -5.59 8.48
CA GLU A 159 4.75 -5.16 9.26
C GLU A 159 5.36 -3.89 8.66
N THR A 160 5.77 -2.97 9.51
CA THR A 160 6.50 -1.77 9.09
C THR A 160 7.93 -1.83 9.59
N MET A 161 8.89 -1.81 8.67
CA MET A 161 10.30 -1.67 8.95
C MET A 161 10.70 -0.19 8.93
N ILE A 162 11.44 0.23 9.95
CA ILE A 162 11.93 1.59 10.10
C ILE A 162 13.43 1.59 9.83
N GLY A 163 13.88 2.48 8.97
CA GLY A 163 15.29 2.64 8.63
C GLY A 163 16.14 3.02 9.84
N SER A 164 17.45 2.84 9.70
CA SER A 164 18.40 3.29 10.71
C SER A 164 18.28 4.79 10.97
N ALA A 165 18.79 5.25 12.11
CA ALA A 165 18.91 6.69 12.33
C ALA A 165 19.70 7.33 11.16
N PRO A 166 19.23 8.47 10.61
CA PRO A 166 19.94 9.17 9.55
C PRO A 166 21.34 9.60 10.02
N PHE A 167 22.32 9.54 9.13
CA PHE A 167 23.68 10.01 9.44
C PHE A 167 23.68 11.51 9.75
N SER A 168 24.62 11.95 10.60
CA SER A 168 24.87 13.37 10.83
C SER A 168 25.22 14.07 9.52
N ILE A 169 24.50 15.14 9.19
CA ILE A 169 24.82 15.99 8.04
C ILE A 169 26.10 16.78 8.32
N SER A 170 26.97 16.89 7.31
CA SER A 170 28.05 17.88 7.32
C SER A 170 27.45 19.29 7.17
N GLU A 171 28.14 20.32 7.68
CA GLU A 171 27.65 21.72 7.72
C GLU A 171 27.22 22.28 6.34
N ASP A 172 27.65 21.62 5.28
CA ASP A 172 27.52 21.96 3.86
C ASP A 172 26.57 21.04 3.07
N GLN A 173 25.94 20.03 3.68
CA GLN A 173 25.01 19.11 3.00
C GLN A 173 23.55 19.22 3.48
N SER A 174 22.64 19.14 2.51
CA SER A 174 21.19 19.03 2.67
C SER A 174 20.78 17.62 3.06
N ALA A 175 19.89 17.53 4.04
CA ALA A 175 19.12 16.37 4.51
C ALA A 175 19.86 15.03 4.75
N GLY A 176 19.74 14.49 5.97
CA GLY A 176 20.22 13.15 6.30
C GLY A 176 19.14 12.08 6.06
N TYR A 177 19.51 10.92 5.54
CA TYR A 177 18.57 9.81 5.23
C TYR A 177 18.92 8.53 5.99
N GLY A 178 17.93 7.96 6.67
CA GLY A 178 17.96 6.62 7.26
C GLY A 178 17.54 5.55 6.26
N TYR A 179 18.21 4.39 6.22
CA TYR A 179 17.99 3.35 5.21
C TYR A 179 17.48 2.04 5.83
N VAL A 180 16.64 1.31 5.08
CA VAL A 180 16.25 -0.08 5.36
C VAL A 180 16.95 -0.97 4.33
N PRO A 181 17.85 -1.88 4.74
CA PRO A 181 18.50 -2.80 3.82
C PRO A 181 17.53 -3.77 3.15
N GLU A 182 17.71 -3.93 1.85
CA GLU A 182 16.90 -4.81 1.01
C GLU A 182 16.88 -6.26 1.53
N TYR A 183 18.04 -6.81 1.90
CA TYR A 183 18.10 -8.17 2.44
C TYR A 183 17.26 -8.35 3.72
N GLN A 184 17.12 -7.32 4.56
CA GLN A 184 16.29 -7.42 5.77
C GLN A 184 14.79 -7.46 5.42
N VAL A 185 14.37 -6.76 4.36
CA VAL A 185 12.99 -6.84 3.85
C VAL A 185 12.70 -8.26 3.38
N LEU A 186 13.63 -8.85 2.60
CA LEU A 186 13.51 -10.21 2.12
C LEU A 186 13.49 -11.24 3.27
N GLU A 187 14.39 -11.11 4.25
CA GLU A 187 14.43 -11.96 5.45
C GLU A 187 13.08 -11.97 6.19
N LYS A 188 12.44 -10.81 6.32
CA LYS A 188 11.11 -10.70 6.96
C LYS A 188 10.03 -11.45 6.20
N ILE A 189 10.02 -11.31 4.87
CA ILE A 189 9.09 -12.04 4.00
C ILE A 189 9.34 -13.55 4.14
N LEU A 190 10.59 -14.00 4.01
CA LEU A 190 10.96 -15.41 4.08
C LEU A 190 10.64 -16.00 5.46
N ALA A 191 10.93 -15.29 6.54
CA ALA A 191 10.62 -15.72 7.90
C ALA A 191 9.12 -15.95 8.10
N TYR A 192 8.26 -15.09 7.54
CA TYR A 192 6.81 -15.27 7.62
C TYR A 192 6.35 -16.58 6.99
N PHE A 193 6.97 -17.00 5.87
CA PHE A 193 6.67 -18.26 5.19
C PHE A 193 7.47 -19.46 5.72
N GLY A 194 8.28 -19.29 6.77
CA GLY A 194 9.07 -20.37 7.38
C GLY A 194 10.36 -20.73 6.64
N TYR A 195 10.91 -19.80 5.85
CA TYR A 195 12.17 -19.93 5.10
C TYR A 195 13.32 -19.13 5.73
N ALA A 196 13.23 -18.72 7.00
CA ALA A 196 14.35 -18.09 7.69
C ALA A 196 15.54 -19.08 7.77
N GLU A 197 16.75 -18.62 7.43
CA GLU A 197 17.96 -19.38 7.72
C GLU A 197 18.14 -19.47 9.25
N GLU A 198 18.32 -20.69 9.77
CA GLU A 198 18.63 -20.97 11.18
C GLU A 198 20.07 -20.60 11.57
#